data_AF-A0A1J5KSN0-F1
#
_entry.id   AF-A0A1J5KSN0-F1
#
_cell.length_a   1.000
_cell.length_b   1.000
_cell.length_c   1.000
_cell.angle_alpha   90.00
_cell.angle_beta   90.00
_cell.angle_gamma   90.00
#
_symmetry.space_group_name_H-M   'P 1'
#
loop_
_entity.id
_entity.type
_entity.pdbx_description
1 polymer ?
#
loop_
_entity_poly.entity_id
_entity_poly.type
_entity_poly.pdbx_seq_one_letter_code
_entity_poly.pdbx_strand_id
1 'polypeptide(L)'
;MKFWLKIEAFINKLLVSTSDASKSLVSKLTPNKVKDTLTQTKSKSLSLKKNTKEQIENKIKGSKAWTIGKVGQTKQVVASSKEAALTTVSNAKSYDWKSLNFQKITIIVMAVFGPLLFRIKSWYLTLKPTSVLTITITAVAFSLTGITVVQQANEIEDKTAKEVVRKPDSYSDTMDRDKLARSKYRHYKNQRISLAAVSIPVYVESRNGMQSLKIDFTFEADNRYIAKYFTIFENEYLLRDRLNRTIQPIIPTFPMKAEGKNILKAKMKSEINKLIKDLKIKGEIKEIYIHSILNG
;
A
#
# COMPACT_ATOMS: atom_id res chain seq x y z
N MET A 1 -57.64 -5.05 6.30
CA MET A 1 -56.56 -4.51 7.16
C MET A 1 -56.76 -4.74 8.66
N LYS A 2 -57.94 -4.48 9.27
CA LYS A 2 -58.14 -4.61 10.73
C LYS A 2 -58.00 -6.03 11.31
N PHE A 3 -58.21 -7.08 10.51
CA PHE A 3 -58.12 -8.48 10.96
C PHE A 3 -56.66 -8.95 11.12
N TRP A 4 -55.80 -8.60 10.16
CA TRP A 4 -54.36 -8.91 10.20
C TRP A 4 -53.65 -8.27 11.40
N LEU A 5 -53.97 -7.01 11.71
CA LEU A 5 -53.45 -6.32 12.90
C LEU A 5 -53.87 -6.98 14.22
N LYS A 6 -55.08 -7.57 14.29
CA LYS A 6 -55.53 -8.30 15.48
C LYS A 6 -54.78 -9.63 15.65
N ILE A 7 -54.51 -10.32 14.54
CA ILE A 7 -53.73 -11.57 14.56
C ILE A 7 -52.28 -11.27 14.97
N GLU A 8 -51.66 -10.24 14.41
CA GLU A 8 -50.29 -9.85 14.77
C GLU A 8 -50.19 -9.46 16.26
N ALA A 9 -51.14 -8.68 16.77
CA ALA A 9 -51.19 -8.33 18.18
C ALA A 9 -51.39 -9.57 19.08
N PHE A 10 -52.19 -10.55 18.65
CA PHE A 10 -52.40 -11.79 19.38
C PHE A 10 -51.13 -12.66 19.39
N ILE A 11 -50.47 -12.83 18.25
CA ILE A 11 -49.21 -13.59 18.12
C ILE A 11 -48.11 -12.94 18.96
N ASN A 12 -47.96 -11.61 18.88
CA ASN A 12 -46.96 -10.89 19.68
C ASN A 12 -47.25 -11.03 21.18
N LYS A 13 -48.52 -10.94 21.59
CA LYS A 13 -48.91 -11.16 23.00
C LYS A 13 -48.62 -12.59 23.46
N LEU A 14 -48.83 -13.58 22.60
CA LEU A 14 -48.57 -14.98 22.89
C LEU A 14 -47.06 -15.27 22.94
N LEU A 15 -46.25 -14.66 22.07
CA LEU A 15 -44.78 -14.75 22.08
C LEU A 15 -44.17 -14.09 23.32
N VAL A 16 -44.65 -12.91 23.71
CA VAL A 16 -44.20 -12.24 24.94
C VAL A 16 -44.60 -13.08 26.15
N SER A 17 -45.84 -13.56 26.22
CA SER A 17 -46.32 -14.38 27.34
C SER A 17 -45.56 -15.71 27.46
N THR A 18 -45.25 -16.37 26.36
CA THR A 18 -44.46 -17.62 26.37
C THR A 18 -43.00 -17.34 26.72
N SER A 19 -42.40 -16.25 26.20
CA SER A 19 -41.04 -15.84 26.58
C SER A 19 -40.91 -15.52 28.06
N ASP A 20 -41.88 -14.82 28.64
CA ASP A 20 -41.85 -14.47 30.06
C ASP A 20 -42.17 -15.67 30.96
N ALA A 21 -43.06 -16.57 30.53
CA ALA A 21 -43.28 -17.86 31.19
C ALA A 21 -41.98 -18.70 31.20
N SER A 22 -41.28 -18.79 30.06
CA SER A 22 -39.98 -19.46 29.94
C SER A 22 -38.90 -18.81 30.80
N LYS A 23 -38.80 -17.48 30.87
CA LYS A 23 -37.87 -16.77 31.78
C LYS A 23 -38.20 -17.05 33.24
N SER A 24 -39.48 -17.14 33.60
CA SER A 24 -39.89 -17.46 34.98
C SER A 24 -39.54 -18.91 35.35
N LEU A 25 -39.71 -19.85 34.42
CA LEU A 25 -39.36 -21.26 34.61
C LEU A 25 -37.85 -21.44 34.69
N VAL A 26 -37.09 -20.82 33.77
CA VAL A 26 -35.64 -20.85 33.78
C VAL A 26 -35.11 -20.19 35.06
N SER A 27 -35.62 -19.04 35.48
CA SER A 27 -35.17 -18.39 36.71
C SER A 27 -35.57 -19.14 37.99
N LYS A 28 -36.65 -19.92 38.00
CA LYS A 28 -37.01 -20.82 39.11
C LYS A 28 -36.18 -22.09 39.16
N LEU A 29 -35.82 -22.65 38.00
CA LEU A 29 -34.99 -23.85 37.87
C LEU A 29 -33.48 -23.57 37.94
N THR A 30 -33.06 -22.30 37.79
CA THR A 30 -31.66 -21.90 37.89
C THR A 30 -31.23 -21.87 39.37
N PRO A 31 -30.26 -22.70 39.80
CA PRO A 31 -29.78 -22.73 41.18
C PRO A 31 -29.26 -21.36 41.62
N ASN A 32 -29.47 -20.99 42.88
CA ASN A 32 -29.05 -19.68 43.42
C ASN A 32 -27.55 -19.40 43.22
N LYS A 33 -26.69 -20.42 43.27
CA LYS A 33 -25.26 -20.31 42.96
C LYS A 33 -24.95 -19.76 41.56
N VAL A 34 -25.80 -20.08 40.56
CA VAL A 34 -25.66 -19.61 39.18
C VAL A 34 -26.15 -18.16 39.05
N LYS A 35 -27.19 -17.77 39.79
CA LYS A 35 -27.65 -16.38 39.87
C LYS A 35 -26.59 -15.48 40.50
N ASP A 36 -25.96 -15.95 41.57
CA ASP A 36 -24.91 -15.22 42.28
C ASP A 36 -23.64 -15.06 41.44
N THR A 37 -23.28 -16.08 40.64
CA THR A 37 -22.18 -15.96 39.68
C THR A 37 -22.52 -15.01 38.53
N LEU A 38 -23.76 -14.96 38.07
CA LEU A 38 -24.22 -14.02 37.03
C LEU A 38 -24.19 -12.56 37.51
N THR A 39 -24.64 -12.30 38.74
CA THR A 39 -24.59 -10.94 39.33
C THR A 39 -23.15 -10.51 39.61
N GLN A 40 -22.29 -11.41 40.11
CA GLN A 40 -20.86 -11.15 40.26
C GLN A 40 -20.13 -10.92 38.93
N THR A 41 -20.51 -11.64 37.87
CA THR A 41 -19.91 -11.46 36.54
C THR A 41 -20.34 -10.13 35.94
N LYS A 42 -21.60 -9.74 36.12
CA LYS A 42 -22.13 -8.45 35.65
C LYS A 42 -21.51 -7.27 36.38
N SER A 43 -21.30 -7.37 37.69
CA SER A 43 -20.64 -6.31 38.47
C SER A 43 -19.14 -6.21 38.15
N LYS A 44 -18.44 -7.34 37.96
CA LYS A 44 -17.05 -7.37 37.48
C LYS A 44 -16.88 -6.79 36.07
N SER A 45 -17.82 -7.07 35.17
CA SER A 45 -17.84 -6.50 33.82
C SER A 45 -17.99 -4.98 33.84
N LEU A 46 -18.90 -4.47 34.68
CA LEU A 46 -19.13 -3.02 34.82
C LEU A 46 -17.94 -2.29 35.46
N SER A 47 -17.31 -2.88 36.49
CA SER A 47 -16.12 -2.29 37.11
C SER A 47 -14.89 -2.34 36.20
N LEU A 48 -14.70 -3.42 35.43
CA LEU A 48 -13.66 -3.50 34.39
C LEU A 48 -13.86 -2.40 33.34
N LYS A 49 -15.08 -2.21 32.82
CA LYS A 49 -15.37 -1.17 31.82
C LYS A 49 -15.07 0.24 32.34
N LYS A 50 -15.38 0.51 33.62
CA LYS A 50 -15.07 1.79 34.27
C LYS A 50 -13.56 2.00 34.43
N ASN A 51 -12.84 1.00 34.94
CA ASN A 51 -11.39 1.06 35.13
C ASN A 51 -10.63 1.18 33.81
N THR A 52 -11.05 0.48 32.75
CA THR A 52 -10.45 0.62 31.42
C THR A 52 -10.63 2.02 30.86
N LYS A 53 -11.80 2.65 31.07
CA LYS A 53 -12.06 4.03 30.63
C LYS A 53 -11.16 5.03 31.36
N GLU A 54 -11.02 4.91 32.68
CA GLU A 54 -10.15 5.78 33.49
C GLU A 54 -8.66 5.60 33.11
N GLN A 55 -8.20 4.37 32.84
CA GLN A 55 -6.84 4.12 32.38
C GLN A 55 -6.57 4.71 30.99
N ILE A 56 -7.54 4.63 30.06
CA ILE A 56 -7.42 5.23 28.74
C ILE A 56 -7.36 6.76 28.83
N GLU A 57 -8.22 7.39 29.63
CA GLU A 57 -8.20 8.84 29.83
C GLU A 57 -6.89 9.33 30.44
N ASN A 58 -6.34 8.62 31.42
CA ASN A 58 -5.06 8.95 32.03
C ASN A 58 -3.88 8.77 31.05
N LYS A 59 -3.88 7.72 30.22
CA LYS A 59 -2.87 7.53 29.17
C LYS A 59 -2.95 8.62 28.08
N ILE A 60 -4.15 9.04 27.70
CA ILE A 60 -4.34 10.12 26.72
C ILE A 60 -3.82 11.46 27.27
N LYS A 61 -4.11 11.78 28.54
CA LYS A 61 -3.60 13.00 29.19
C LYS A 61 -2.06 12.98 29.29
N GLY A 62 -1.47 11.86 29.72
CA GLY A 62 -0.02 11.70 29.78
C GLY A 62 0.66 11.79 28.40
N SER A 63 0.07 11.18 27.37
CA SER A 63 0.57 11.24 25.99
C SER A 63 0.52 12.66 25.41
N LYS A 64 -0.56 13.41 25.63
CA LYS A 64 -0.65 14.81 25.20
C LYS A 64 0.40 15.69 25.86
N ALA A 65 0.61 15.56 27.17
CA ALA A 65 1.65 16.31 27.88
C ALA A 65 3.07 15.98 27.36
N TRP A 66 3.35 14.69 27.12
CA TRP A 66 4.63 14.26 26.55
C TRP A 66 4.86 14.78 25.12
N THR A 67 3.81 14.80 24.29
CA THR A 67 3.90 15.26 22.90
C THR A 67 4.12 16.77 22.84
N ILE A 68 3.44 17.55 23.69
CA ILE A 68 3.63 19.00 23.79
C ILE A 68 5.08 19.32 24.24
N GLY A 69 5.61 18.59 25.23
CA GLY A 69 6.99 18.76 25.69
C GLY A 69 8.03 18.43 24.61
N LYS A 70 7.85 17.32 23.88
CA LYS A 70 8.73 16.92 22.77
C LYS A 70 8.69 17.92 21.61
N VAL A 71 7.50 18.39 21.22
CA VAL A 71 7.35 19.40 20.16
C VAL A 71 8.03 20.71 20.53
N GLY A 72 7.97 21.13 21.80
CA GLY A 72 8.71 22.29 22.30
C GLY A 72 10.23 22.12 22.17
N GLN A 73 10.78 21.00 22.64
CA GLN A 73 12.21 20.69 22.53
C GLN A 73 12.67 20.60 21.07
N THR A 74 11.88 19.96 20.19
CA THR A 74 12.22 19.86 18.77
C THR A 74 12.21 21.23 18.09
N LYS A 75 11.25 22.12 18.41
CA LYS A 75 11.27 23.49 17.89
C LYS A 75 12.51 24.26 18.32
N GLN A 76 12.97 24.08 19.55
CA GLN A 76 14.18 24.74 20.05
C GLN A 76 15.45 24.22 19.36
N VAL A 77 15.57 22.90 19.15
CA VAL A 77 16.70 22.29 18.42
C VAL A 77 16.70 22.70 16.94
N VAL A 78 15.53 22.78 16.31
CA VAL A 78 15.40 23.23 14.92
C VAL A 78 15.77 24.71 14.80
N ALA A 79 15.37 25.56 15.75
CA ALA A 79 15.74 26.97 15.77
C ALA A 79 17.27 27.15 15.92
N SER A 80 17.90 26.48 16.89
CA SER A 80 19.36 26.57 17.09
C SER A 80 20.15 25.99 15.92
N SER A 81 19.66 24.92 15.31
CA SER A 81 20.27 24.34 14.10
C SER A 81 20.12 25.26 12.89
N LYS A 82 19.00 25.97 12.77
CA LYS A 82 18.78 26.96 11.71
C LYS A 82 19.70 28.17 11.88
N GLU A 83 19.88 28.66 13.10
CA GLU A 83 20.84 29.73 13.41
C GLU A 83 22.29 29.31 13.12
N ALA A 84 22.68 28.10 13.52
CA ALA A 84 23.99 27.54 13.21
C ALA A 84 24.21 27.34 11.69
N ALA A 85 23.17 26.93 10.96
CA ALA A 85 23.23 26.81 9.52
C ALA A 85 23.33 28.17 8.83
N LEU A 86 22.59 29.18 9.31
CA LEU A 86 22.63 30.54 8.76
C LEU A 86 23.99 31.21 8.99
N THR A 87 24.61 31.01 10.16
CA THR A 87 25.97 31.50 10.43
C THR A 87 27.00 30.76 9.58
N THR A 88 26.85 29.45 9.38
CA THR A 88 27.73 28.68 8.49
C THR A 88 27.60 29.12 7.03
N VAL A 89 26.37 29.38 6.57
CA VAL A 89 26.10 29.86 5.21
C VAL A 89 26.57 31.31 5.01
N SER A 90 26.43 32.19 6.02
CA SER A 90 26.97 33.55 5.93
C SER A 90 28.50 33.53 5.86
N ASN A 91 29.14 32.66 6.65
CA ASN A 91 30.59 32.48 6.65
C ASN A 91 31.10 31.83 5.35
N ALA A 92 30.29 30.96 4.72
CA ALA A 92 30.61 30.38 3.42
C ALA A 92 30.41 31.38 2.26
N LYS A 93 29.45 32.30 2.37
CA LYS A 93 29.23 33.37 1.38
C LYS A 93 30.32 34.45 1.41
N SER A 94 30.91 34.72 2.56
CA SER A 94 32.02 35.67 2.70
C SER A 94 33.40 35.06 2.40
N TYR A 95 33.47 33.74 2.22
CA TYR A 95 34.71 33.05 1.89
C TYR A 95 35.05 33.23 0.42
N ASP A 96 36.29 33.62 0.08
CA ASP A 96 36.70 33.86 -1.30
C ASP A 96 37.10 32.53 -2.00
N TRP A 97 36.14 31.96 -2.73
CA TRP A 97 36.24 30.66 -3.43
C TRP A 97 37.35 30.64 -4.49
N LYS A 98 37.79 31.81 -4.96
CA LYS A 98 38.89 31.94 -5.94
C LYS A 98 40.28 31.72 -5.33
N SER A 99 40.39 31.69 -4.01
CA SER A 99 41.65 31.47 -3.28
C SER A 99 41.89 30.01 -2.83
N LEU A 100 40.99 29.10 -3.23
CA LEU A 100 41.03 27.67 -2.91
C LEU A 100 42.03 26.94 -3.83
N ASN A 101 43.29 26.89 -3.39
CA ASN A 101 44.28 25.96 -3.94
C ASN A 101 43.88 24.51 -3.56
N PHE A 102 44.16 23.53 -4.43
CA PHE A 102 43.86 22.11 -4.22
C PHE A 102 44.36 21.60 -2.86
N GLN A 103 45.50 22.11 -2.39
CA GLN A 103 46.05 21.83 -1.06
C GLN A 103 45.12 22.22 0.10
N LYS A 104 44.37 23.33 0.00
CA LYS A 104 43.43 23.75 1.05
C LYS A 104 42.19 22.87 1.06
N ILE A 105 41.73 22.44 -0.12
CA ILE A 105 40.59 21.52 -0.25
C ILE A 105 40.94 20.15 0.34
N THR A 106 42.12 19.62 0.04
CA THR A 106 42.56 18.33 0.62
C THR A 106 42.75 18.41 2.13
N ILE A 107 43.26 19.53 2.68
CA ILE A 107 43.35 19.75 4.13
C ILE A 107 41.96 19.76 4.76
N ILE A 108 40.97 20.42 4.16
CA ILE A 108 39.59 20.47 4.68
C ILE A 108 38.95 19.07 4.62
N VAL A 109 39.09 18.35 3.50
CA VAL A 109 38.59 16.98 3.36
C VAL A 109 39.27 16.05 4.37
N MET A 110 40.58 16.16 4.57
CA MET A 110 41.32 15.41 5.58
C MET A 110 40.97 15.83 7.01
N ALA A 111 40.63 17.09 7.28
CA ALA A 111 40.19 17.51 8.61
C ALA A 111 38.81 16.93 8.96
N VAL A 112 37.91 16.85 7.98
CA VAL A 112 36.55 16.31 8.17
C VAL A 112 36.56 14.78 8.21
N PHE A 113 37.23 14.12 7.26
CA PHE A 113 37.21 12.67 7.12
C PHE A 113 38.40 11.97 7.77
N GLY A 114 39.49 12.67 8.05
CA GLY A 114 40.70 12.12 8.66
C GLY A 114 40.43 11.42 10.00
N PRO A 115 39.72 12.03 10.97
CA PRO A 115 39.41 11.36 12.23
C PRO A 115 38.65 10.04 12.03
N LEU A 116 37.79 9.97 11.02
CA LEU A 116 37.02 8.78 10.67
C LEU A 116 37.93 7.73 10.01
N LEU A 117 38.78 8.11 9.07
CA LEU A 117 39.75 7.23 8.44
C LEU A 117 40.79 6.70 9.43
N PHE A 118 41.25 7.52 10.38
CA PHE A 118 42.15 7.11 11.46
C PHE A 118 41.49 6.10 12.39
N ARG A 119 40.20 6.29 12.73
CA ARG A 119 39.43 5.31 13.50
C ARG A 119 39.21 4.01 12.75
N ILE A 120 38.93 4.07 11.45
CA ILE A 120 38.82 2.87 10.61
C ILE A 120 40.16 2.15 10.53
N LYS A 121 41.26 2.88 10.35
CA LYS A 121 42.61 2.32 10.30
C LYS A 121 42.99 1.67 11.63
N SER A 122 42.77 2.33 12.76
CA SER A 122 43.08 1.77 14.07
C SER A 122 42.21 0.54 14.35
N TRP A 123 40.91 0.61 14.04
CA TRP A 123 40.01 -0.54 14.13
C TRP A 123 40.50 -1.71 13.26
N TYR A 124 40.85 -1.47 12.00
CA TYR A 124 41.38 -2.48 11.09
C TYR A 124 42.67 -3.12 11.60
N LEU A 125 43.61 -2.32 12.11
CA LEU A 125 44.88 -2.81 12.66
C LEU A 125 44.71 -3.61 13.96
N THR A 126 43.63 -3.38 14.71
CA THR A 126 43.33 -4.16 15.93
C THR A 126 42.62 -5.49 15.66
N LEU A 127 42.20 -5.75 14.42
CA LEU A 127 41.54 -7.00 14.07
C LEU A 127 42.54 -8.15 13.98
N LYS A 128 42.17 -9.31 14.52
CA LYS A 128 42.93 -10.55 14.35
C LYS A 128 42.91 -10.97 12.88
N PRO A 129 43.95 -11.67 12.38
CA PRO A 129 43.99 -12.16 11.00
C PRO A 129 42.75 -12.96 10.59
N THR A 130 42.18 -13.73 11.51
CA THR A 130 40.94 -14.51 11.30
C THR A 130 39.70 -13.62 11.06
N SER A 131 39.60 -12.50 11.77
CA SER A 131 38.51 -11.52 11.59
C SER A 131 38.64 -10.81 10.24
N VAL A 132 39.86 -10.45 9.84
CA VAL A 132 40.13 -9.83 8.53
C VAL A 132 39.67 -10.77 7.41
N LEU A 133 40.08 -12.04 7.45
CA LEU A 133 39.70 -13.06 6.46
C LEU A 133 38.18 -13.27 6.39
N THR A 134 37.50 -13.27 7.54
CA THR A 134 36.03 -13.41 7.58
C THR A 134 35.35 -12.22 6.93
N ILE A 135 35.83 -11.00 7.21
CA ILE A 135 35.29 -9.77 6.60
C ILE A 135 35.49 -9.78 5.09
N THR A 136 36.66 -10.19 4.58
CA THR A 136 36.91 -10.26 3.13
C THR A 136 36.02 -11.30 2.45
N ILE A 137 35.90 -12.51 3.00
CA ILE A 137 35.01 -13.55 2.44
C ILE A 137 33.57 -13.05 2.40
N THR A 138 33.12 -12.42 3.48
CA THR A 138 31.76 -11.86 3.58
C THR A 138 31.56 -10.76 2.54
N ALA A 139 32.52 -9.83 2.40
CA ALA A 139 32.45 -8.75 1.42
C ALA A 139 32.40 -9.27 -0.02
N VAL A 140 33.18 -10.31 -0.35
CA VAL A 140 33.16 -10.97 -1.66
C VAL A 140 31.84 -11.68 -1.91
N ALA A 141 31.29 -12.38 -0.91
CA ALA A 141 29.98 -13.01 -1.03
C ALA A 141 28.89 -11.96 -1.29
N PHE A 142 28.88 -10.86 -0.52
CA PHE A 142 27.93 -9.76 -0.70
C PHE A 142 28.06 -9.10 -2.08
N SER A 143 29.28 -8.86 -2.57
CA SER A 143 29.48 -8.24 -3.88
C SER A 143 29.00 -9.14 -5.02
N LEU A 144 29.29 -10.44 -4.95
CA LEU A 144 28.80 -11.42 -5.94
C LEU A 144 27.27 -11.49 -5.94
N THR A 145 26.62 -11.55 -4.78
CA THR A 145 25.14 -11.50 -4.71
C THR A 145 24.58 -10.17 -5.18
N GLY A 146 25.26 -9.05 -4.93
CA GLY A 146 24.83 -7.75 -5.44
C GLY A 146 24.83 -7.70 -6.96
N ILE A 147 25.90 -8.22 -7.59
CA ILE A 147 26.02 -8.30 -9.05
C ILE A 147 24.91 -9.18 -9.64
N THR A 148 24.65 -10.35 -9.06
CA THR A 148 23.60 -11.25 -9.57
C THR A 148 22.21 -10.65 -9.44
N VAL A 149 21.91 -9.97 -8.34
CA VAL A 149 20.63 -9.26 -8.16
C VAL A 149 20.47 -8.15 -9.20
N VAL A 150 21.53 -7.36 -9.46
CA VAL A 150 21.49 -6.31 -10.49
C VAL A 150 21.33 -6.91 -11.89
N GLN A 151 22.04 -7.99 -12.21
CA GLN A 151 21.90 -8.69 -13.48
C GLN A 151 20.48 -9.24 -13.67
N GLN A 152 19.92 -9.89 -12.65
CA GLN A 152 18.54 -10.38 -12.69
C GLN A 152 17.53 -9.24 -12.77
N ALA A 153 17.75 -8.13 -12.09
CA ALA A 153 16.88 -6.96 -12.19
C ALA A 153 16.88 -6.37 -13.61
N ASN A 154 18.05 -6.25 -14.24
CA ASN A 154 18.17 -5.80 -15.62
C ASN A 154 17.52 -6.79 -16.60
N GLU A 155 17.73 -8.10 -16.40
CA GLU A 155 17.09 -9.13 -17.21
C GLU A 155 15.57 -9.14 -17.07
N ILE A 156 15.06 -8.87 -15.86
CA ILE A 156 13.63 -8.66 -15.62
C ILE A 156 13.18 -7.42 -16.38
N GLU A 157 13.85 -6.27 -16.25
CA GLU A 157 13.50 -5.04 -16.97
C GLU A 157 13.42 -5.24 -18.49
N ASP A 158 14.37 -5.97 -19.06
CA ASP A 158 14.43 -6.27 -20.49
C ASP A 158 13.32 -7.26 -20.93
N LYS A 159 13.01 -8.27 -20.12
CA LYS A 159 11.99 -9.30 -20.41
C LYS A 159 10.57 -8.88 -20.08
N THR A 160 10.37 -8.06 -19.05
CA THR A 160 9.14 -7.29 -18.84
C THR A 160 9.21 -6.10 -19.78
N ALA A 161 9.13 -6.39 -21.08
CA ALA A 161 9.09 -5.40 -22.14
C ALA A 161 8.34 -4.17 -21.64
N LYS A 162 9.05 -3.03 -21.56
CA LYS A 162 8.48 -1.72 -21.25
C LYS A 162 7.32 -1.52 -22.22
N GLU A 163 6.13 -1.93 -21.83
CA GLU A 163 4.91 -1.60 -22.52
C GLU A 163 4.64 -0.16 -22.12
N VAL A 164 5.48 0.72 -22.68
CA VAL A 164 5.38 2.17 -22.55
C VAL A 164 3.96 2.46 -22.98
N VAL A 165 3.14 2.93 -22.04
CA VAL A 165 1.81 3.43 -22.35
C VAL A 165 1.99 4.43 -23.47
N ARG A 166 1.67 4.03 -24.70
CA ARG A 166 1.93 4.88 -25.87
C ARG A 166 1.11 6.15 -25.66
N LYS A 167 1.82 7.28 -25.64
CA LYS A 167 1.13 8.56 -25.74
C LYS A 167 0.48 8.58 -27.12
N PRO A 168 -0.74 9.11 -27.27
CA PRO A 168 -1.31 9.31 -28.59
C PRO A 168 -0.31 10.07 -29.45
N ASP A 169 -0.08 9.66 -30.70
CA ASP A 169 0.91 10.33 -31.57
C ASP A 169 0.62 11.83 -31.76
N SER A 170 -0.65 12.22 -31.61
CA SER A 170 -1.11 13.61 -31.67
C SER A 170 -0.92 14.40 -30.37
N TYR A 171 -0.50 13.75 -29.28
CA TYR A 171 -0.18 14.42 -28.01
C TYR A 171 1.34 14.65 -27.93
N SER A 172 1.75 15.91 -27.87
CA SER A 172 3.14 16.29 -27.57
C SER A 172 3.19 17.06 -26.26
N ASP A 173 4.18 16.76 -25.42
CA ASP A 173 4.46 17.54 -24.20
C ASP A 173 4.99 18.95 -24.53
N THR A 174 5.40 19.20 -25.78
CA THR A 174 5.79 20.53 -26.30
C THR A 174 4.65 21.27 -27.01
N MET A 175 3.45 20.69 -27.05
CA MET A 175 2.30 21.30 -27.69
C MET A 175 1.84 22.55 -26.93
N ASP A 176 1.53 23.61 -27.68
CA ASP A 176 1.02 24.86 -27.12
C ASP A 176 -0.22 24.61 -26.25
N ARG A 177 -0.27 25.23 -25.06
CA ARG A 177 -1.30 25.01 -24.04
C ARG A 177 -2.70 25.26 -24.59
N ASP A 178 -2.86 26.26 -25.46
CA ASP A 178 -4.15 26.62 -26.06
C ASP A 178 -4.62 25.57 -27.07
N LYS A 179 -3.69 25.00 -27.85
CA LYS A 179 -3.99 23.89 -28.76
C LYS A 179 -4.34 22.62 -27.98
N LEU A 180 -3.61 22.33 -26.90
CA LEU A 180 -3.89 21.18 -26.05
C LEU A 180 -5.26 21.31 -25.36
N ALA A 181 -5.61 22.52 -24.88
CA ALA A 181 -6.88 22.81 -24.22
C ALA A 181 -8.11 22.61 -25.12
N ARG A 182 -7.94 22.76 -26.43
CA ARG A 182 -8.99 22.53 -27.45
C ARG A 182 -8.93 21.13 -28.08
N SER A 183 -7.87 20.38 -27.82
CA SER A 183 -7.72 19.02 -28.36
C SER A 183 -8.60 18.00 -27.65
N LYS A 184 -8.98 16.94 -28.37
CA LYS A 184 -9.65 15.75 -27.79
C LYS A 184 -8.81 15.05 -26.72
N TYR A 185 -7.49 15.25 -26.75
CA TYR A 185 -6.53 14.59 -25.87
C TYR A 185 -6.28 15.35 -24.57
N ARG A 186 -6.89 16.52 -24.33
CA ARG A 186 -6.68 17.31 -23.10
C ARG A 186 -6.77 16.49 -21.80
N HIS A 187 -7.62 15.48 -21.77
CA HIS A 187 -7.92 14.68 -20.58
C HIS A 187 -7.46 13.22 -20.67
N TYR A 188 -6.58 12.88 -21.61
CA TYR A 188 -6.15 11.49 -21.83
C TYR A 188 -5.54 10.84 -20.57
N LYS A 189 -4.78 11.61 -19.77
CA LYS A 189 -4.25 11.12 -18.47
C LYS A 189 -5.36 10.81 -17.46
N ASN A 190 -6.43 11.60 -17.47
CA ASN A 190 -7.56 11.47 -16.55
C ASN A 190 -8.58 10.40 -17.01
N GLN A 191 -8.39 9.83 -18.19
CA GLN A 191 -9.15 8.70 -18.73
C GLN A 191 -8.49 7.36 -18.43
N ARG A 192 -7.31 7.37 -17.79
CA ARG A 192 -6.50 6.20 -17.49
C ARG A 192 -6.46 5.93 -16.00
N ILE A 193 -6.51 4.65 -15.63
CA ILE A 193 -6.30 4.19 -14.26
C ILE A 193 -5.38 2.98 -14.29
N SER A 194 -4.42 2.97 -13.37
CA SER A 194 -3.48 1.88 -13.19
C SER A 194 -3.88 1.05 -11.99
N LEU A 195 -3.95 -0.26 -12.17
CA LEU A 195 -4.22 -1.23 -11.14
C LEU A 195 -2.99 -2.10 -10.95
N ALA A 196 -2.50 -2.14 -9.71
CA ALA A 196 -1.34 -2.94 -9.33
C ALA A 196 -1.78 -4.20 -8.58
N ALA A 197 -1.01 -5.26 -8.79
CA ALA A 197 -1.09 -6.56 -8.13
C ALA A 197 -2.49 -7.17 -8.17
N VAL A 198 -3.12 -7.20 -9.35
CA VAL A 198 -4.39 -7.91 -9.53
C VAL A 198 -4.09 -9.40 -9.70
N SER A 199 -4.68 -10.23 -8.83
CA SER A 199 -4.37 -11.66 -8.74
C SER A 199 -5.38 -12.50 -9.53
N ILE A 200 -4.94 -13.06 -10.65
CA ILE A 200 -5.78 -13.92 -11.49
C ILE A 200 -5.42 -15.39 -11.21
N PRO A 201 -6.38 -16.25 -10.84
CA PRO A 201 -6.09 -17.64 -10.56
C PRO A 201 -5.68 -18.41 -11.82
N VAL A 202 -4.63 -19.23 -11.71
CA VAL A 202 -4.17 -20.16 -12.73
C VAL A 202 -4.30 -21.58 -12.18
N TYR A 203 -5.13 -22.38 -12.83
CA TYR A 203 -5.30 -23.79 -12.50
C TYR A 203 -4.29 -24.60 -13.32
N VAL A 204 -3.32 -25.21 -12.62
CA VAL A 204 -2.35 -26.15 -13.19
C VAL A 204 -2.79 -27.55 -12.80
N GLU A 205 -3.25 -28.36 -13.75
CA GLU A 205 -3.63 -29.76 -13.46
C GLU A 205 -2.43 -30.62 -13.02
N SER A 206 -1.19 -30.23 -13.38
CA SER A 206 0.02 -31.03 -13.19
C SER A 206 0.88 -30.64 -11.97
N ARG A 207 0.50 -29.62 -11.18
CA ARG A 207 1.21 -29.23 -9.95
C ARG A 207 0.22 -29.00 -8.81
N ASN A 208 0.47 -29.64 -7.68
CA ASN A 208 -0.27 -29.47 -6.43
C ASN A 208 -0.04 -28.07 -5.81
N GLY A 209 -0.59 -27.03 -6.42
CA GLY A 209 -0.58 -25.66 -5.89
C GLY A 209 -1.39 -24.70 -6.75
N MET A 210 -2.25 -23.90 -6.12
CA MET A 210 -2.95 -22.80 -6.77
C MET A 210 -1.93 -21.69 -7.08
N GLN A 211 -1.48 -21.62 -8.34
CA GLN A 211 -0.64 -20.51 -8.79
C GLN A 211 -1.54 -19.33 -9.18
N SER A 212 -1.13 -18.11 -8.85
CA SER A 212 -1.86 -16.92 -9.26
C SER A 212 -0.96 -16.03 -10.10
N LEU A 213 -1.48 -15.46 -11.18
CA LEU A 213 -0.78 -14.43 -11.93
C LEU A 213 -1.07 -13.10 -11.27
N LYS A 214 -0.02 -12.43 -10.79
CA LYS A 214 -0.10 -11.04 -10.34
C LYS A 214 0.15 -10.14 -11.54
N ILE A 215 -0.83 -9.33 -11.89
CA ILE A 215 -0.80 -8.50 -13.10
C ILE A 215 -0.92 -7.04 -12.71
N ASP A 216 0.01 -6.25 -13.23
CA ASP A 216 -0.05 -4.80 -13.19
C ASP A 216 -0.51 -4.31 -14.56
N PHE A 217 -1.60 -3.56 -14.61
CA PHE A 217 -2.14 -3.07 -15.88
C PHE A 217 -2.77 -1.69 -15.76
N THR A 218 -2.83 -0.98 -16.87
CA THR A 218 -3.55 0.29 -17.00
C THR A 218 -4.60 0.13 -18.08
N PHE A 219 -5.79 0.67 -17.84
CA PHE A 219 -6.82 0.74 -18.87
C PHE A 219 -7.18 2.18 -19.22
N GLU A 220 -7.55 2.40 -20.48
CA GLU A 220 -8.03 3.68 -20.98
C GLU A 220 -9.53 3.60 -21.24
N ALA A 221 -10.29 4.45 -20.56
CA ALA A 221 -11.73 4.57 -20.72
C ALA A 221 -12.11 5.70 -21.70
N ASP A 222 -13.29 5.58 -22.30
CA ASP A 222 -13.89 6.62 -23.15
C ASP A 222 -14.01 7.97 -22.46
N ASN A 223 -14.33 7.93 -21.16
CA ASN A 223 -14.59 9.13 -20.39
C ASN A 223 -13.83 9.11 -19.06
N ARG A 224 -13.55 10.30 -18.56
CA ARG A 224 -12.88 10.52 -17.26
C ARG A 224 -13.71 10.06 -16.06
N TYR A 225 -15.02 9.88 -16.24
CA TYR A 225 -15.92 9.52 -15.14
C TYR A 225 -15.77 8.06 -14.75
N ILE A 226 -15.59 7.15 -15.72
CA ILE A 226 -15.26 5.74 -15.48
C ILE A 226 -13.95 5.63 -14.71
N ALA A 227 -12.89 6.30 -15.17
CA ALA A 227 -11.60 6.28 -14.50
C ALA A 227 -11.71 6.83 -13.06
N LYS A 228 -12.38 7.98 -12.87
CA LYS A 228 -12.64 8.54 -11.53
C LYS A 228 -13.46 7.62 -10.64
N TYR A 229 -14.47 6.96 -11.18
CA TYR A 229 -15.35 6.07 -10.42
C TYR A 229 -14.54 4.95 -9.77
N PHE A 230 -13.64 4.33 -10.53
CA PHE A 230 -12.78 3.24 -10.06
C PHE A 230 -11.51 3.70 -9.32
N THR A 231 -11.21 5.00 -9.29
CA THR A 231 -10.14 5.55 -8.45
C THR A 231 -10.52 5.54 -6.97
N ILE A 232 -11.82 5.49 -6.68
CA ILE A 232 -12.37 5.38 -5.32
C ILE A 232 -12.16 3.93 -4.85
N PHE A 233 -11.52 3.75 -3.69
CA PHE A 233 -11.14 2.43 -3.17
C PHE A 233 -12.35 1.48 -3.03
N GLU A 234 -13.48 2.03 -2.61
CA GLU A 234 -14.76 1.35 -2.47
C GLU A 234 -15.36 0.87 -3.80
N ASN A 235 -14.84 1.32 -4.94
CA ASN A 235 -15.30 0.84 -6.25
C ASN A 235 -14.22 0.02 -6.96
N GLU A 236 -12.94 0.26 -6.66
CA GLU A 236 -11.82 -0.47 -7.23
C GLU A 236 -11.96 -1.99 -6.99
N TYR A 237 -12.43 -2.39 -5.81
CA TYR A 237 -12.59 -3.80 -5.48
C TYR A 237 -13.54 -4.54 -6.44
N LEU A 238 -14.52 -3.84 -7.04
CA LEU A 238 -15.45 -4.44 -7.99
C LEU A 238 -14.73 -4.92 -9.25
N LEU A 239 -13.71 -4.18 -9.70
CA LEU A 239 -12.86 -4.60 -10.81
C LEU A 239 -12.04 -5.82 -10.43
N ARG A 240 -11.42 -5.80 -9.25
CA ARG A 240 -10.61 -6.92 -8.75
C ARG A 240 -11.46 -8.18 -8.61
N ASP A 241 -12.63 -8.10 -7.98
CA ASP A 241 -13.53 -9.24 -7.80
C ASP A 241 -14.01 -9.79 -9.14
N ARG A 242 -14.41 -8.91 -10.07
CA ARG A 242 -14.84 -9.32 -11.41
C ARG A 242 -13.74 -10.10 -12.12
N LEU A 243 -12.52 -9.55 -12.17
CA LEU A 243 -11.40 -10.17 -12.87
C LEU A 243 -11.00 -11.49 -12.22
N ASN A 244 -10.97 -11.56 -10.89
CA ASN A 244 -10.64 -12.77 -10.14
C ASN A 244 -11.66 -13.89 -10.37
N ARG A 245 -12.95 -13.56 -10.50
CA ARG A 245 -14.03 -14.55 -10.65
C ARG A 245 -14.27 -15.00 -12.09
N THR A 246 -14.05 -14.11 -13.07
CA THR A 246 -14.51 -14.33 -14.47
C THR A 246 -13.39 -14.66 -15.44
N ILE A 247 -12.14 -14.30 -15.12
CA ILE A 247 -11.02 -14.74 -15.94
C ILE A 247 -10.81 -16.23 -15.67
N GLN A 248 -11.40 -17.07 -16.52
CA GLN A 248 -11.13 -18.51 -16.48
C GLN A 248 -9.62 -18.73 -16.50
N PRO A 249 -9.13 -19.74 -15.77
CA PRO A 249 -7.72 -20.06 -15.69
C PRO A 249 -7.07 -20.12 -17.06
N ILE A 250 -5.95 -19.41 -17.14
CA ILE A 250 -5.04 -19.53 -18.26
C ILE A 250 -4.32 -20.86 -18.11
N ILE A 251 -4.26 -21.68 -19.16
CA ILE A 251 -3.56 -22.97 -19.13
C ILE A 251 -2.06 -22.72 -18.81
N PRO A 252 -1.37 -23.55 -18.03
CA PRO A 252 0.03 -23.29 -17.64
C PRO A 252 1.01 -23.22 -18.82
N THR A 253 0.68 -23.87 -19.94
CA THR A 253 1.42 -23.82 -21.20
C THR A 253 1.13 -22.56 -22.02
N PHE A 254 0.26 -21.67 -21.53
CA PHE A 254 -0.12 -20.48 -22.24
C PHE A 254 1.10 -19.61 -22.48
N PRO A 255 1.40 -19.29 -23.74
CA PRO A 255 2.59 -18.55 -24.07
C PRO A 255 2.44 -17.13 -23.50
N MET A 256 3.20 -16.78 -22.46
CA MET A 256 3.39 -15.40 -21.98
C MET A 256 4.14 -14.50 -23.00
N LYS A 257 4.20 -14.96 -24.26
CA LYS A 257 4.64 -14.22 -25.44
C LYS A 257 3.53 -13.24 -25.87
N ALA A 258 3.77 -12.49 -26.95
CA ALA A 258 2.86 -11.44 -27.43
C ALA A 258 1.41 -11.92 -27.65
N GLU A 259 1.23 -13.14 -28.17
CA GLU A 259 -0.10 -13.71 -28.45
C GLU A 259 -0.92 -13.94 -27.17
N GLY A 260 -0.33 -14.55 -26.14
CA GLY A 260 -1.04 -14.79 -24.89
C GLY A 260 -1.37 -13.48 -24.15
N LYS A 261 -0.46 -12.49 -24.20
CA LYS A 261 -0.74 -11.15 -23.68
C LYS A 261 -1.95 -10.52 -24.39
N ASN A 262 -2.07 -10.66 -25.70
CA ASN A 262 -3.20 -10.12 -26.47
C ASN A 262 -4.53 -10.78 -26.11
N ILE A 263 -4.55 -12.10 -25.97
CA ILE A 263 -5.74 -12.86 -25.54
C ILE A 263 -6.18 -12.40 -24.14
N LEU A 264 -5.23 -12.28 -23.21
CA LEU A 264 -5.51 -11.81 -21.86
C LEU A 264 -6.05 -10.37 -21.86
N LYS A 265 -5.43 -9.45 -22.61
CA LYS A 265 -5.93 -8.07 -22.78
C LYS A 265 -7.36 -8.04 -23.31
N ALA A 266 -7.66 -8.83 -24.34
CA ALA A 266 -9.00 -8.91 -24.92
C ALA A 266 -10.04 -9.42 -23.90
N LYS A 267 -9.67 -10.44 -23.12
CA LYS A 267 -10.54 -11.01 -22.08
C LYS A 267 -10.79 -10.02 -20.95
N MET A 268 -9.74 -9.37 -20.45
CA MET A 268 -9.85 -8.31 -19.43
C MET A 268 -10.73 -7.16 -19.93
N LYS A 269 -10.55 -6.71 -21.17
CA LYS A 269 -11.35 -5.64 -21.78
C LYS A 269 -12.83 -6.03 -21.83
N SER A 270 -13.13 -7.24 -22.27
CA SER A 270 -14.49 -7.77 -22.34
C SER A 270 -15.15 -7.81 -20.96
N GLU A 271 -14.47 -8.33 -19.94
CA GLU A 271 -15.04 -8.46 -18.60
C GLU A 271 -15.21 -7.12 -17.87
N ILE A 272 -14.28 -6.18 -18.03
CA ILE A 272 -14.44 -4.83 -17.47
C ILE A 272 -15.60 -4.10 -18.16
N ASN A 273 -15.75 -4.22 -19.48
CA ASN A 273 -16.87 -3.62 -20.20
C ASN A 273 -18.22 -4.21 -19.77
N LYS A 274 -18.29 -5.51 -19.50
CA LYS A 274 -19.49 -6.12 -18.91
C LYS A 274 -19.79 -5.53 -17.53
N LEU A 275 -18.78 -5.39 -16.66
CA LEU A 275 -18.96 -4.76 -15.35
C LEU A 275 -19.48 -3.32 -15.46
N ILE A 276 -18.92 -2.51 -16.35
CA ILE A 276 -19.37 -1.12 -16.59
C ILE A 276 -20.85 -1.10 -17.01
N LYS A 277 -21.24 -2.03 -17.88
CA LYS A 277 -22.64 -2.19 -18.32
C LYS A 277 -23.55 -2.63 -17.18
N ASP A 278 -23.11 -3.58 -16.36
CA ASP A 278 -23.85 -4.09 -15.19
C ASP A 278 -24.08 -2.95 -14.16
N LEU A 279 -23.08 -2.09 -13.96
CA LEU A 279 -23.15 -0.89 -13.12
C LEU A 279 -23.92 0.27 -13.77
N LYS A 280 -24.43 0.10 -15.00
CA LYS A 280 -25.16 1.11 -15.79
C LYS A 280 -24.37 2.41 -16.00
N ILE A 281 -23.04 2.32 -16.04
CA ILE A 281 -22.17 3.46 -16.33
C ILE A 281 -22.10 3.64 -17.85
N LYS A 282 -22.30 4.87 -18.34
CA LYS A 282 -22.20 5.17 -19.78
C LYS A 282 -20.73 5.20 -20.23
N GLY A 283 -20.42 4.50 -21.32
CA GLY A 283 -19.10 4.45 -21.96
C GLY A 283 -18.48 3.05 -21.93
N GLU A 284 -17.27 2.92 -22.48
CA GLU A 284 -16.51 1.68 -22.51
C GLU A 284 -15.02 1.89 -22.20
N ILE A 285 -14.32 0.79 -21.96
CA ILE A 285 -12.86 0.68 -21.96
C ILE A 285 -12.40 0.45 -23.39
N LYS A 286 -11.51 1.31 -23.87
CA LYS A 286 -10.92 1.24 -25.21
C LYS A 286 -9.74 0.28 -25.27
N GLU A 287 -8.80 0.45 -24.35
CA GLU A 287 -7.52 -0.25 -24.39
C GLU A 287 -7.06 -0.66 -23.00
N ILE A 288 -6.29 -1.76 -22.95
CA ILE A 288 -5.64 -2.28 -21.76
C ILE A 288 -4.16 -2.50 -22.09
N TYR A 289 -3.30 -1.95 -21.23
CA TYR A 289 -1.86 -2.07 -21.28
C TYR A 289 -1.42 -2.90 -20.07
N ILE A 290 -0.69 -3.99 -20.32
CA ILE A 290 -0.18 -4.86 -19.27
C ILE A 290 1.29 -4.53 -19.06
N HIS A 291 1.63 -4.02 -17.87
CA HIS A 291 2.98 -3.60 -17.51
C HIS A 291 3.83 -4.78 -17.07
N SER A 292 3.25 -5.62 -16.21
CA SER A 292 3.95 -6.74 -15.60
C SER A 292 3.01 -7.90 -15.40
N ILE A 293 3.57 -9.10 -15.56
CA ILE A 293 2.93 -10.37 -15.21
C ILE A 293 3.96 -11.14 -14.39
N LEU A 294 3.63 -11.39 -13.13
CA LEU A 294 4.46 -12.16 -12.21
C LEU A 294 3.72 -13.44 -11.84
N ASN A 295 4.43 -14.55 -11.86
CA ASN A 295 3.94 -15.78 -11.25
C ASN A 295 4.03 -15.63 -9.73
N GLY A 296 2.88 -15.72 -9.06
CA GLY A 296 2.75 -15.74 -7.61
C GLY A 296 2.74 -17.14 -7.02
#